data_AF-A0A958AIG1-F1
#
_entry.id   AF-A0A958AIG1-F1
#
_cell.length_a   1.000
_cell.length_b   1.000
_cell.length_c   1.000
_cell.angle_alpha   90.00
_cell.angle_beta   90.00
_cell.angle_gamma   90.00
#
_symmetry.space_group_name_H-M   'P 1'
#
loop_
_entity.id
_entity.type
_entity.pdbx_description
1 polymer ?
#
loop_
_entity_poly.entity_id
_entity_poly.type
_entity_poly.pdbx_seq_one_letter_code
_entity_poly.pdbx_strand_id
1 'polypeptide(L)'
;FIQQFLADVGLNSAFRGVGDRAAFNQTYLEEHDFDIVSGCNAYGPEPDSVNIYYKCGYGAEEGGYNASLFCNERADELLEAGRAETDIAKRIPIYQELQGILDDEAAIIPIRLSVTKWVMTSRLKDATPQYYGHLTNYDAIEKWYLEE
;
A
#
# COMPACT_ATOMS: atom_id res chain seq x y z
N PHE A 1 -20.11 -4.47 0.92
CA PHE A 1 -20.28 -3.76 -0.36
C PHE A 1 -19.68 -4.57 -1.52
N ILE A 2 -18.44 -5.08 -1.43
CA ILE A 2 -17.81 -5.88 -2.51
C ILE A 2 -18.68 -7.08 -2.94
N GLN A 3 -19.14 -7.90 -1.99
CA GLN A 3 -20.00 -9.05 -2.32
C GLN A 3 -21.29 -8.65 -3.06
N GLN A 4 -21.88 -7.50 -2.72
CA GLN A 4 -23.07 -6.98 -3.39
C GLN A 4 -22.75 -6.55 -4.82
N PHE A 5 -21.67 -5.78 -5.03
CA PHE A 5 -21.25 -5.36 -6.37
C PHE A 5 -20.92 -6.53 -7.28
N LEU A 6 -20.30 -7.59 -6.75
CA LEU A 6 -20.06 -8.83 -7.48
C LEU A 6 -21.39 -9.53 -7.85
N ALA A 7 -22.33 -9.61 -6.91
CA ALA A 7 -23.64 -10.21 -7.16
C ALA A 7 -24.43 -9.45 -8.25
N ASP A 8 -24.34 -8.12 -8.29
CA ASP A 8 -25.01 -7.27 -9.29
C ASP A 8 -24.54 -7.55 -10.73
N VAL A 9 -23.32 -8.09 -10.90
CA VAL A 9 -22.78 -8.55 -12.19
C VAL A 9 -22.81 -10.07 -12.36
N GLY A 10 -23.52 -10.79 -11.48
CA GLY A 10 -23.72 -12.24 -11.57
C GLY A 10 -22.57 -13.09 -11.01
N LEU A 11 -21.66 -12.50 -10.24
CA LEU A 11 -20.57 -13.20 -9.57
C LEU A 11 -20.93 -13.54 -8.12
N ASN A 12 -20.90 -14.83 -7.79
CA ASN A 12 -21.10 -15.30 -6.42
C ASN A 12 -19.78 -15.25 -5.64
N SER A 13 -19.81 -14.71 -4.43
CA SER A 13 -18.63 -14.64 -3.55
C SER A 13 -19.01 -14.97 -2.10
N ALA A 14 -18.12 -15.67 -1.40
CA ALA A 14 -18.28 -16.02 0.00
C ALA A 14 -17.19 -15.35 0.85
N PHE A 15 -17.58 -14.74 1.97
CA PHE A 15 -16.61 -14.20 2.91
C PHE A 15 -15.97 -15.32 3.73
N ARG A 16 -14.65 -15.31 3.82
CA ARG A 16 -13.86 -16.25 4.63
C ARG A 16 -13.03 -15.49 5.66
N GLY A 17 -13.34 -15.69 6.93
CA GLY A 17 -12.51 -15.18 8.03
C GLY A 17 -11.27 -16.05 8.22
N VAL A 18 -10.09 -15.45 8.27
CA VAL A 18 -8.78 -16.13 8.30
C VAL A 18 -8.10 -16.13 9.68
N GLY A 19 -8.87 -15.98 10.76
CA GLY A 19 -8.34 -16.06 12.13
C GLY A 19 -7.50 -14.83 12.52
N ASP A 20 -6.36 -15.06 13.16
CA ASP A 20 -5.45 -14.02 13.64
C ASP A 20 -4.49 -13.49 12.54
N ARG A 21 -3.56 -12.63 12.92
CA ARG A 21 -2.59 -12.03 11.98
C ARG A 21 -1.65 -13.07 11.36
N ALA A 22 -1.26 -14.09 12.11
CA ALA A 22 -0.34 -15.11 11.60
C ALA A 22 -1.04 -15.97 10.55
N ALA A 23 -2.26 -16.44 10.86
CA ALA A 23 -3.07 -17.19 9.91
C ALA A 23 -3.44 -16.35 8.67
N PHE A 24 -3.76 -15.06 8.84
CA PHE A 24 -3.96 -14.16 7.70
C PHE A 24 -2.71 -14.04 6.83
N ASN A 25 -1.53 -13.83 7.43
CA ASN A 25 -0.28 -13.70 6.67
C ASN A 25 0.07 -14.99 5.93
N GLN A 26 -0.14 -16.16 6.54
CA GLN A 26 0.06 -17.45 5.90
C GLN A 26 -0.81 -17.56 4.63
N THR A 27 -2.12 -17.30 4.74
CA THR A 27 -3.02 -17.33 3.58
C THR A 27 -2.68 -16.24 2.54
N TYR A 28 -2.31 -15.04 2.98
CA TYR A 28 -2.13 -13.85 2.12
C TYR A 28 -0.78 -13.80 1.40
N LEU A 29 0.31 -14.14 2.09
CA LEU A 29 1.69 -13.93 1.62
C LEU A 29 2.42 -15.22 1.25
N GLU A 30 1.98 -16.37 1.78
CA GLU A 30 2.67 -17.65 1.59
C GLU A 30 1.85 -18.58 0.69
N GLU A 31 0.60 -18.86 1.06
CA GLU A 31 -0.24 -19.84 0.37
C GLU A 31 -0.98 -19.25 -0.84
N HIS A 32 -1.19 -17.93 -0.85
CA HIS A 32 -2.03 -17.22 -1.83
C HIS A 32 -3.41 -17.85 -2.03
N ASP A 33 -3.99 -18.42 -0.96
CA ASP A 33 -5.27 -19.11 -0.99
C ASP A 33 -6.43 -18.11 -0.87
N PHE A 34 -6.68 -17.34 -1.92
CA PHE A 34 -7.81 -16.42 -2.01
C PHE A 34 -8.07 -16.00 -3.46
N ASP A 35 -9.33 -15.71 -3.79
CA ASP A 35 -9.66 -15.03 -5.05
C ASP A 35 -9.54 -13.51 -4.91
N ILE A 36 -10.00 -12.97 -3.79
CA ILE A 36 -9.98 -11.54 -3.47
C ILE A 36 -9.64 -11.38 -1.99
N VAL A 37 -8.64 -10.54 -1.71
CA VAL A 37 -8.23 -10.20 -0.34
C VAL A 37 -8.23 -8.69 -0.16
N SER A 38 -8.68 -8.24 1.01
CA SER A 38 -8.51 -6.85 1.41
C SER A 38 -7.19 -6.69 2.15
N GLY A 39 -6.16 -6.26 1.42
CA GLY A 39 -4.84 -5.94 1.97
C GLY A 39 -4.69 -4.47 2.34
N CYS A 40 -3.56 -4.14 2.96
CA CYS A 40 -3.09 -2.78 3.13
C CYS A 40 -1.59 -2.75 2.83
N ASN A 41 -1.19 -1.87 1.92
CA ASN A 41 0.21 -1.56 1.66
C ASN A 41 0.54 -0.23 2.33
N ALA A 42 1.77 -0.11 2.83
CA ALA A 42 2.27 1.11 3.44
C ALA A 42 3.33 1.70 2.51
N TYR A 43 2.97 2.78 1.82
CA TYR A 43 3.88 3.48 0.93
C TYR A 43 4.56 4.63 1.68
N GLY A 44 5.89 4.70 1.57
CA GLY A 44 6.64 5.87 2.00
C GLY A 44 6.50 7.03 1.01
N PRO A 45 7.07 8.21 1.31
CA PRO A 45 7.18 9.31 0.35
C PRO A 45 8.09 8.96 -0.84
N GLU A 46 8.90 7.90 -0.71
CA GLU A 46 9.79 7.40 -1.75
C GLU A 46 9.09 6.31 -2.59
N PRO A 47 8.77 6.54 -3.88
CA PRO A 47 8.26 5.50 -4.78
C PRO A 47 9.16 4.26 -4.95
N ASP A 48 10.48 4.26 -4.70
CA ASP A 48 11.28 3.01 -4.77
C ASP A 48 10.79 1.93 -3.79
N SER A 49 10.15 2.35 -2.69
CA SER A 49 9.58 1.44 -1.69
C SER A 49 8.51 0.51 -2.25
N VAL A 50 7.92 0.80 -3.41
CA VAL A 50 6.88 -0.05 -4.01
C VAL A 50 7.42 -1.36 -4.60
N ASN A 51 8.74 -1.49 -4.77
CA ASN A 51 9.39 -2.73 -5.22
C ASN A 51 8.96 -3.96 -4.43
N ILE A 52 8.79 -3.81 -3.11
CA ILE A 52 8.40 -4.91 -2.23
C ILE A 52 7.03 -5.48 -2.57
N TYR A 53 6.17 -4.74 -3.27
CA TYR A 53 4.79 -5.14 -3.58
C TYR A 53 4.60 -5.60 -5.02
N TYR A 54 5.44 -5.18 -5.96
CA TYR A 54 5.15 -5.31 -7.40
C TYR A 54 6.27 -5.92 -8.23
N LYS A 55 7.44 -6.19 -7.65
CA LYS A 55 8.50 -6.88 -8.37
C LYS A 55 8.12 -8.34 -8.61
N CYS A 56 8.31 -8.83 -9.84
CA CYS A 56 8.06 -10.23 -10.17
C CYS A 56 8.77 -11.18 -9.21
N GLY A 57 8.03 -12.18 -8.70
CA GLY A 57 8.59 -13.21 -7.84
C GLY A 57 9.14 -12.71 -6.50
N TYR A 58 8.79 -11.49 -6.09
CA TYR A 58 9.21 -10.94 -4.80
C TYR A 58 8.14 -11.19 -3.73
N GLY A 59 7.91 -12.48 -3.46
CA GLY A 59 6.97 -12.97 -2.47
C GLY A 59 7.58 -13.06 -1.07
N ALA A 60 6.87 -13.69 -0.13
CA ALA A 60 7.32 -13.82 1.26
C ALA A 60 8.65 -14.58 1.41
N GLU A 61 8.87 -15.61 0.59
CA GLU A 61 10.09 -16.43 0.63
C GLU A 61 11.33 -15.60 0.26
N GLU A 62 11.17 -14.60 -0.59
CA GLU A 62 12.22 -13.65 -0.99
C GLU A 62 12.30 -12.40 -0.09
N GLY A 63 11.41 -12.28 0.89
CA GLY A 63 11.32 -11.14 1.80
C GLY A 63 10.50 -9.95 1.27
N GLY A 64 9.76 -10.17 0.18
CA GLY A 64 8.80 -9.22 -0.36
C GLY A 64 7.37 -9.43 0.15
N TYR A 65 6.45 -8.65 -0.40
CA TYR A 65 5.03 -8.58 -0.07
C TYR A 65 4.16 -8.56 -1.34
N ASN A 66 4.63 -9.13 -2.46
CA ASN A 66 3.87 -9.27 -3.69
C ASN A 66 2.78 -10.34 -3.57
N ALA A 67 1.76 -10.03 -2.77
CA ALA A 67 0.66 -10.94 -2.46
C ALA A 67 -0.28 -11.19 -3.65
N SER A 68 -0.39 -10.24 -4.59
CA SER A 68 -1.22 -10.40 -5.78
C SER A 68 -0.58 -11.27 -6.85
N LEU A 69 0.66 -11.74 -6.63
CA LEU A 69 1.46 -12.47 -7.62
C LEU A 69 1.59 -11.69 -8.94
N PHE A 70 1.55 -10.36 -8.87
CA PHE A 70 1.69 -9.50 -10.04
C PHE A 70 3.07 -9.71 -10.66
N CYS A 71 3.12 -9.85 -11.97
CA CYS A 71 4.38 -9.92 -12.69
C CYS A 71 4.24 -9.37 -14.11
N ASN A 72 5.00 -8.32 -14.39
CA ASN A 72 5.09 -7.68 -15.70
C ASN A 72 6.55 -7.27 -15.95
N GLU A 73 7.13 -7.72 -17.06
CA GLU A 73 8.54 -7.46 -17.40
C GLU A 73 8.86 -5.96 -17.53
N ARG A 74 7.93 -5.18 -18.11
CA ARG A 74 8.09 -3.73 -18.25
C ARG A 74 8.01 -3.02 -16.89
N ALA A 75 7.14 -3.47 -16.00
CA ALA A 75 7.08 -2.94 -14.64
C ALA A 75 8.40 -3.19 -13.89
N ASP A 76 8.98 -4.39 -14.00
CA ASP A 76 10.29 -4.72 -13.42
C ASP A 76 11.41 -3.84 -14.00
N GLU A 77 11.43 -3.60 -15.31
CA GLU A 77 12.39 -2.66 -15.94
C GLU A 77 12.27 -1.24 -15.37
N LEU A 78 11.03 -0.75 -15.21
CA LEU A 78 10.76 0.59 -14.70
C LEU A 78 11.12 0.71 -13.21
N LEU A 79 10.89 -0.35 -12.42
CA LEU A 79 11.30 -0.41 -11.01
C LEU A 79 12.82 -0.26 -10.87
N GLU A 80 13.61 -0.98 -11.67
CA GLU A 80 15.08 -0.88 -11.64
C GLU A 80 15.57 0.45 -12.22
N ALA A 81 14.98 0.93 -13.32
CA ALA A 81 15.30 2.24 -13.90
C ALA A 81 15.01 3.38 -12.92
N GLY A 82 13.87 3.31 -12.22
CA GLY A 82 13.47 4.30 -11.22
C GLY A 82 14.41 4.33 -10.03
N ARG A 83 14.94 3.17 -9.62
CA ARG A 83 15.96 3.07 -8.55
C ARG A 83 17.30 3.66 -8.96
N ALA A 84 17.71 3.47 -10.21
CA ALA A 84 19.01 3.92 -10.71
C ALA A 84 19.05 5.41 -11.09
N GLU A 85 17.91 6.01 -11.42
CA GLU A 85 17.81 7.42 -11.80
C GLU A 85 17.83 8.36 -10.58
N THR A 86 18.73 9.33 -10.59
CA THR A 86 18.93 10.29 -9.49
C THR A 86 18.40 11.70 -9.82
N ASP A 87 18.19 11.99 -11.12
CA ASP A 87 17.55 13.21 -11.57
C ASP A 87 16.03 13.09 -11.41
N ILE A 88 15.47 13.90 -10.52
CA ILE A 88 14.02 13.90 -10.21
C ILE A 88 13.17 14.11 -11.46
N ALA A 89 13.58 15.02 -12.37
CA ALA A 89 12.79 15.31 -13.56
C ALA A 89 12.73 14.13 -14.52
N LYS A 90 13.77 13.30 -14.56
CA LYS A 90 13.80 12.06 -15.36
C LYS A 90 13.15 10.88 -14.64
N ARG A 91 13.19 10.87 -13.31
CA ARG A 91 12.63 9.81 -12.46
C ARG A 91 11.09 9.83 -12.43
N ILE A 92 10.48 11.01 -12.48
CA ILE A 92 9.02 11.19 -12.50
C ILE A 92 8.32 10.38 -13.61
N PRO A 93 8.68 10.52 -14.91
CA PRO A 93 7.99 9.79 -15.96
C PRO A 93 8.13 8.27 -15.84
N ILE A 94 9.24 7.76 -15.28
CA ILE A 94 9.44 6.32 -15.03
C ILE A 94 8.36 5.78 -14.08
N TYR A 95 8.16 6.45 -12.95
CA TYR A 95 7.13 6.03 -11.99
C TYR A 95 5.70 6.33 -12.45
N GLN A 96 5.50 7.31 -13.33
CA GLN A 96 4.18 7.55 -13.95
C GLN A 96 3.82 6.41 -14.91
N GLU A 97 4.76 5.95 -15.72
CA GLU A 97 4.57 4.79 -16.59
C GLU A 97 4.31 3.53 -15.76
N LEU A 98 5.09 3.29 -14.70
CA LEU A 98 4.88 2.16 -13.79
C LEU A 98 3.46 2.19 -13.19
N GLN A 99 3.01 3.35 -12.69
CA GLN A 99 1.66 3.52 -12.15
C GLN A 99 0.58 3.23 -13.19
N GLY A 100 0.79 3.62 -14.45
CA GLY A 100 -0.10 3.29 -15.55
C GLY A 100 -0.25 1.78 -15.76
N ILE A 101 0.87 1.05 -15.79
CA ILE A 101 0.84 -0.42 -15.93
C ILE A 101 0.11 -1.08 -14.75
N LEU A 102 0.39 -0.64 -13.52
CA LEU A 102 -0.26 -1.21 -12.33
C LEU A 102 -1.78 -0.97 -12.32
N ASP A 103 -2.23 0.16 -12.85
CA ASP A 103 -3.65 0.49 -13.00
C ASP A 103 -4.30 -0.31 -14.14
N ASP A 104 -3.67 -0.33 -15.32
CA ASP A 104 -4.17 -1.02 -16.52
C ASP A 104 -4.29 -2.54 -16.31
N GLU A 105 -3.35 -3.14 -15.56
CA GLU A 105 -3.37 -4.57 -15.24
C GLU A 105 -4.11 -4.91 -13.95
N ALA A 106 -4.68 -3.90 -13.26
CA ALA A 106 -5.37 -4.06 -11.99
C ALA A 106 -4.55 -4.85 -10.95
N ALA A 107 -3.24 -4.58 -10.87
CA ALA A 107 -2.31 -5.26 -9.95
C ALA A 107 -2.81 -5.23 -8.49
N ILE A 108 -3.51 -4.14 -8.14
CA ILE A 108 -4.43 -4.01 -7.01
C ILE A 108 -5.61 -3.13 -7.43
N ILE A 109 -6.71 -3.16 -6.67
CA ILE A 109 -7.82 -2.19 -6.79
C ILE A 109 -7.77 -1.23 -5.59
N PRO A 110 -7.37 0.04 -5.75
CA PRO A 110 -7.34 1.00 -4.65
C PRO A 110 -8.74 1.32 -4.14
N ILE A 111 -9.03 1.02 -2.86
CA ILE A 111 -10.34 1.27 -2.25
C ILE A 111 -10.38 2.62 -1.52
N ARG A 112 -9.34 2.94 -0.75
CA ARG A 112 -9.23 4.20 0.00
C ARG A 112 -7.79 4.54 0.32
N LEU A 113 -7.48 5.82 0.31
CA LEU A 113 -6.36 6.36 1.08
C LEU A 113 -6.86 6.65 2.49
N SER A 114 -6.18 6.10 3.49
CA SER A 114 -6.59 6.26 4.89
C SER A 114 -6.34 7.71 5.32
N VAL A 115 -7.40 8.38 5.77
CA VAL A 115 -7.30 9.68 6.44
C VAL A 115 -7.48 9.48 7.94
N THR A 116 -6.47 9.84 8.71
CA THR A 116 -6.53 9.77 10.17
C THR A 116 -7.16 11.05 10.71
N LYS A 117 -8.24 10.91 11.47
CA LYS A 117 -8.84 12.03 12.21
C LYS A 117 -8.22 12.11 13.60
N TRP A 118 -7.86 13.32 14.01
CA TRP A 118 -7.29 13.59 15.31
C TRP A 118 -8.31 14.22 16.23
N VAL A 119 -8.31 13.79 17.48
CA VAL A 119 -9.01 14.44 18.56
C VAL A 119 -7.99 14.71 19.65
N MET A 120 -7.79 15.99 19.94
CA MET A 120 -6.81 16.47 20.92
C MET A 120 -7.50 17.44 21.88
N THR A 121 -6.94 17.59 23.08
CA THR A 121 -7.37 18.64 24.01
C THR A 121 -7.08 20.03 23.42
N SER A 122 -7.96 21.00 23.65
CA SER A 122 -7.76 22.40 23.21
C SER A 122 -6.57 23.09 23.88
N ARG A 123 -6.04 22.49 24.95
CA ARG A 123 -4.84 22.93 25.67
C ARG A 123 -3.55 22.59 24.91
N LEU A 124 -3.58 21.59 24.02
CA LEU A 124 -2.41 21.23 23.23
C LEU A 124 -2.24 22.25 22.10
N LYS A 125 -1.11 22.97 22.12
CA LYS A 125 -0.75 23.98 21.10
C LYS A 125 0.34 23.47 20.18
N ASP A 126 0.37 24.06 18.99
CA ASP A 126 1.34 23.82 17.91
C ASP A 126 1.43 22.36 17.43
N ALA A 127 0.44 21.55 17.78
CA ALA A 127 0.28 20.21 17.26
C ALA A 127 -0.01 20.26 15.75
N THR A 128 0.94 19.77 14.96
CA THR A 128 0.82 19.68 13.51
C THR A 128 0.67 18.21 13.11
N PRO A 129 -0.40 17.84 12.37
CA PRO A 129 -0.54 16.46 11.89
C PRO A 129 0.55 16.14 10.88
N GLN A 130 1.20 14.98 11.02
CA GLN A 130 2.06 14.46 9.97
C GLN A 130 1.19 13.98 8.79
N TYR A 131 1.54 14.41 7.58
CA TYR A 131 0.83 14.01 6.34
C TYR A 131 1.22 12.58 5.89
N TYR A 132 2.42 12.12 6.26
CA TYR A 132 2.96 10.82 5.87
C TYR A 132 3.07 9.86 7.06
N GLY A 133 2.18 8.85 7.16
CA GLY A 133 2.50 7.63 7.90
C GLY A 133 1.41 7.10 8.83
N HIS A 134 1.28 5.77 8.83
CA HIS A 134 0.30 4.98 9.59
C HIS A 134 0.71 4.68 11.05
N LEU A 135 1.92 5.05 11.49
CA LEU A 135 2.50 4.54 12.75
C LEU A 135 3.02 5.61 13.71
N THR A 136 3.54 6.74 13.21
CA THR A 136 3.86 7.92 14.03
C THR A 136 3.15 9.10 13.37
N ASN A 137 1.99 9.47 13.89
CA ASN A 137 1.24 10.59 13.31
C ASN A 137 1.84 11.95 13.75
N TYR A 138 2.83 11.97 14.65
CA TYR A 138 3.35 13.19 15.25
C TYR A 138 4.49 13.77 14.41
N ASP A 139 4.33 15.00 13.94
CA ASP A 139 5.43 15.79 13.38
C ASP A 139 5.88 16.85 14.40
N ALA A 140 7.20 17.05 14.48
CA ALA A 140 7.83 18.06 15.32
C ALA A 140 7.30 18.10 16.78
N ILE A 141 7.13 16.93 17.41
CA ILE A 141 6.53 16.80 18.75
C ILE A 141 7.28 17.62 19.82
N GLU A 142 8.57 17.86 19.60
CA GLU A 142 9.41 18.71 20.44
C GLU A 142 8.93 20.17 20.53
N LYS A 143 8.05 20.59 19.61
CA LYS A 143 7.46 21.94 19.58
C LYS A 143 6.12 22.01 20.31
N TRP A 144 5.54 20.87 20.66
CA TRP A 144 4.19 20.82 21.21
C TRP A 144 4.24 21.14 22.70
N TYR A 145 3.24 21.89 23.18
CA TYR A 145 3.13 22.17 24.61
C TYR A 145 1.67 22.23 25.07
N LEU A 146 1.48 22.07 26.37
CA LEU A 146 0.19 22.26 27.02
C LEU A 146 0.12 23.68 27.58
N GLU A 147 -0.88 24.42 27.15
CA GLU A 147 -1.29 25.66 27.80
C GLU A 147 -1.94 25.31 29.16
N GLU A 148 -1.49 25.98 30.22
CA GLU A 148 -1.99 25.78 31.59
C GLU A 148 -3.49 26.02 31.70
#